data_AF-A0A526RA23-F1
#
_entry.id   AF-A0A526RA23-F1
#
_cell.length_a   1.000
_cell.length_b   1.000
_cell.length_c   1.000
_cell.angle_alpha   90.00
_cell.angle_beta   90.00
_cell.angle_gamma   90.00
#
_symmetry.space_group_name_H-M   'P 1'
#
loop_
_entity.id
_entity.type
_entity.pdbx_description
1 polymer ?
#
loop_
_entity_poly.entity_id
_entity_poly.type
_entity_poly.pdbx_seq_one_letter_code
_entity_poly.pdbx_strand_id
1 'polypeptide(L)'
;MKFLTTLFSRQGFALLFLSALLAACTVVVDEGPGPRPRPPRPEPQFCTREYEPVCARRGGDRQTFANACLADRAGYRIVRDGP
;
A
#
# COMPACT_ATOMS: atom_id res chain seq x y z
N MET A 1 44.48 -0.98 45.78
CA MET A 1 43.53 -1.65 46.68
C MET A 1 42.32 -0.79 47.10
N LYS A 2 42.39 0.56 47.18
CA LYS A 2 41.25 1.43 47.59
C LYS A 2 40.17 1.66 46.52
N PHE A 3 40.47 1.35 45.26
CA PHE A 3 39.55 1.52 44.12
C PHE A 3 38.48 0.42 44.05
N LEU A 4 38.76 -0.77 44.60
CA LEU A 4 37.76 -1.86 44.64
C LEU A 4 36.69 -1.64 45.71
N THR A 5 37.02 -0.94 46.81
CA THR A 5 36.08 -0.72 47.92
C THR A 5 35.02 0.34 47.64
N THR A 6 35.29 1.31 46.75
CA THR A 6 34.28 2.29 46.31
C THR A 6 33.25 1.68 45.36
N LEU A 7 33.64 0.65 44.60
CA LEU A 7 32.74 -0.15 43.77
C LEU A 7 31.73 -0.99 44.59
N PHE A 8 32.13 -1.46 45.79
CA PHE A 8 31.27 -2.25 46.70
C PHE A 8 30.54 -1.41 47.77
N SER A 9 30.67 -0.08 47.74
CA SER A 9 29.94 0.82 48.63
C SER A 9 28.47 0.95 48.22
N ARG A 10 27.58 1.24 49.19
CA ARG A 10 26.14 1.51 48.95
C ARG A 10 25.90 2.57 47.88
N GLN A 11 26.85 3.50 47.73
CA GLN A 11 26.85 4.56 46.72
C GLN A 11 27.15 4.02 45.31
N GLY A 12 28.01 3.00 45.18
CA GLY A 12 28.32 2.36 43.90
C GLY A 12 27.12 1.60 43.34
N PHE A 13 26.39 0.87 44.20
CA PHE A 13 25.14 0.22 43.81
C PHE A 13 24.06 1.24 43.40
N ALA A 14 23.92 2.35 44.13
CA ALA A 14 22.96 3.40 43.79
C ALA A 14 23.23 4.02 42.41
N LEU A 15 24.50 4.28 42.08
CA LEU A 15 24.90 4.84 40.78
C LEU A 15 24.64 3.86 39.63
N LEU A 16 24.97 2.57 39.81
CA LEU A 16 24.70 1.53 38.81
C LEU A 16 23.20 1.33 38.57
N PHE A 17 22.40 1.35 39.63
CA PHE A 17 20.95 1.20 39.53
C PHE A 17 20.32 2.42 38.84
N LEU A 18 20.78 3.63 39.16
CA LEU A 18 20.31 4.87 38.54
C LEU A 18 20.67 4.93 37.04
N SER A 19 21.88 4.51 36.66
CA SER A 19 22.27 4.45 35.24
C SER A 19 21.45 3.43 34.46
N ALA A 20 21.15 2.28 35.06
CA ALA A 20 20.31 1.25 34.44
C ALA A 20 18.86 1.74 34.26
N LEU A 21 18.29 2.43 35.26
CA LEU A 21 16.97 3.06 35.17
C LEU A 21 16.90 4.13 34.07
N LEU A 22 17.91 4.99 33.96
CA LEU A 22 17.98 6.02 32.92
C LEU A 22 18.16 5.42 31.52
N ALA A 23 18.83 4.28 31.40
CA ALA A 23 19.03 3.56 30.14
C ALA A 23 17.82 2.71 29.71
N ALA A 24 16.82 2.51 30.58
CA ALA A 24 15.70 1.60 30.32
C ALA A 24 14.72 2.10 29.25
N CYS A 25 14.72 3.39 28.93
CA CYS A 25 13.85 3.97 27.90
C CYS A 25 14.51 3.87 26.51
N THR A 26 14.46 2.69 25.89
CA THR A 26 14.79 2.56 24.45
C THR A 26 13.49 2.63 23.64
N VAL A 27 13.50 3.44 22.58
CA VAL A 27 12.37 3.55 21.64
C VAL A 27 12.41 2.34 20.71
N VAL A 28 11.35 1.54 20.71
CA VAL A 28 11.16 0.48 19.71
C VAL A 28 10.78 1.15 18.40
N VAL A 29 11.61 1.00 17.37
CA VAL A 29 11.25 1.37 16.00
C VAL A 29 10.52 0.19 15.38
N ASP A 30 9.19 0.25 15.33
CA ASP A 30 8.40 -0.70 14.54
C ASP A 30 8.58 -0.37 13.05
N GLU A 31 9.42 -1.15 12.36
CA GLU A 31 9.46 -1.16 10.89
C GLU A 31 8.20 -1.86 10.38
N GLY A 32 7.14 -1.07 10.22
CA GLY A 32 5.89 -1.54 9.64
C GLY A 32 6.10 -2.09 8.21
N PRO A 33 5.14 -2.89 7.69
CA PRO A 33 5.21 -3.42 6.34
C PRO A 33 5.39 -2.28 5.34
N GLY A 34 6.44 -2.38 4.51
CA GLY A 34 6.81 -1.33 3.56
C GLY A 34 5.68 -0.97 2.58
N PRO A 35 5.87 0.12 1.80
CA PRO A 35 4.85 0.62 0.89
C PRO A 35 4.38 -0.47 -0.09
N ARG A 36 3.06 -0.65 -0.19
CA ARG A 36 2.49 -1.58 -1.18
C ARG A 36 2.81 -1.10 -2.61
N PRO A 37 3.10 -2.00 -3.55
CA PRO A 37 3.27 -1.65 -4.95
C PRO A 37 2.06 -0.88 -5.46
N ARG A 38 2.29 0.26 -6.13
CA ARG A 38 1.22 1.00 -6.79
C ARG A 38 0.70 0.15 -7.96
N PRO A 39 -0.63 0.00 -8.14
CA PRO A 39 -1.16 -0.72 -9.29
C PRO A 39 -0.66 -0.09 -10.60
N PRO A 40 -0.44 -0.89 -11.66
CA PRO A 40 -0.06 -0.38 -12.96
C PRO A 40 -1.00 0.74 -13.39
N ARG A 41 -0.45 1.84 -13.91
CA ARG A 41 -1.29 2.87 -14.54
C ARG A 41 -1.98 2.23 -15.75
N PRO A 42 -3.29 2.40 -15.94
CA PRO A 42 -3.96 1.93 -17.16
C PRO A 42 -3.25 2.54 -18.36
N GLU A 43 -2.73 1.70 -19.24
CA GLU A 43 -2.10 2.19 -20.47
C GLU A 43 -3.15 2.94 -21.30
N PRO A 44 -2.75 3.98 -22.06
CA PRO A 44 -3.66 4.64 -22.99
C PRO A 44 -4.13 3.64 -24.04
N GLN A 45 -5.34 3.11 -23.87
CA GLN A 45 -5.96 2.24 -24.86
C GLN A 45 -6.53 3.11 -25.98
N PHE A 46 -5.98 2.94 -27.19
CA PHE A 46 -6.49 3.56 -28.41
C PHE A 46 -7.48 2.61 -29.07
N CYS A 47 -8.62 3.15 -29.50
CA CYS A 47 -9.58 2.41 -30.31
C CYS A 47 -9.49 2.85 -31.76
N THR A 48 -9.67 1.88 -32.66
CA THR A 48 -9.87 2.16 -34.09
C THR A 48 -11.15 2.97 -34.29
N ARG A 49 -11.24 3.65 -35.43
CA ARG A 49 -12.45 4.38 -35.86
C ARG A 49 -13.39 3.51 -36.70
N GLU A 50 -13.20 2.20 -36.66
CA GLU A 50 -14.03 1.23 -37.37
C GLU A 50 -15.42 1.15 -36.73
N TYR A 51 -16.44 0.94 -37.57
CA TYR A 51 -17.83 0.84 -37.15
C TYR A 51 -18.32 -0.60 -37.25
N GLU A 52 -18.23 -1.31 -36.12
CA GLU A 52 -18.71 -2.69 -35.92
C GLU A 52 -19.54 -2.69 -34.63
N PRO A 53 -20.80 -2.24 -34.68
CA PRO A 53 -21.52 -1.87 -33.48
C PRO A 53 -21.75 -3.07 -32.56
N VAL A 54 -21.77 -2.82 -31.25
CA VAL A 54 -22.07 -3.84 -30.23
C VAL A 54 -23.05 -3.30 -29.20
N CYS A 55 -23.97 -4.15 -28.76
CA CYS A 55 -24.80 -3.86 -27.59
C CYS A 55 -24.07 -4.29 -26.33
N ALA A 56 -23.87 -3.38 -25.39
CA ALA A 56 -23.14 -3.65 -24.16
C ALA A 56 -23.91 -3.17 -22.91
N ARG A 57 -23.58 -3.74 -21.75
CA ARG A 57 -24.25 -3.49 -20.47
C ARG A 57 -23.26 -3.18 -19.35
N ARG A 58 -23.62 -2.23 -18.48
CA ARG A 58 -22.93 -1.94 -17.21
C ARG A 58 -23.97 -1.75 -16.12
N GLY A 59 -24.05 -2.68 -15.16
CA GLY A 59 -25.07 -2.61 -14.11
C GLY A 59 -26.49 -2.72 -14.68
N GLY A 60 -27.32 -1.70 -14.48
CA GLY A 60 -28.66 -1.58 -15.09
C GLY A 60 -28.67 -0.93 -16.48
N ASP A 61 -27.56 -0.32 -16.89
CA ASP A 61 -27.47 0.47 -18.12
C ASP A 61 -27.15 -0.42 -19.32
N ARG A 62 -27.82 -0.14 -20.44
CA ARG A 62 -27.56 -0.79 -21.75
C ARG A 62 -27.41 0.28 -22.82
N GLN A 63 -26.35 0.17 -23.61
CA GLN A 63 -26.02 1.13 -24.66
C GLN A 63 -25.36 0.42 -25.85
N THR A 64 -25.58 0.96 -27.05
CA THR A 64 -24.87 0.52 -28.26
C THR A 64 -23.61 1.36 -28.43
N PHE A 65 -22.48 0.69 -28.64
CA PHE A 65 -21.20 1.32 -28.93
C PHE A 65 -20.84 1.13 -30.39
N ALA A 66 -20.07 2.05 -30.96
CA ALA A 66 -19.65 1.99 -32.37
C ALA A 66 -18.71 0.80 -32.67
N ASN A 67 -17.96 0.31 -31.67
CA ASN A 67 -17.20 -0.93 -31.74
C ASN A 67 -16.91 -1.53 -30.35
N ALA A 68 -16.41 -2.77 -30.34
CA ALA A 68 -16.07 -3.52 -29.12
C ALA A 68 -15.03 -2.82 -28.24
N CYS A 69 -14.01 -2.21 -28.84
CA CYS A 69 -12.98 -1.47 -28.10
C CYS A 69 -13.57 -0.30 -27.31
N LEU A 70 -14.48 0.47 -27.92
CA LEU A 70 -15.13 1.60 -27.26
C LEU A 70 -16.02 1.15 -26.09
N ALA A 71 -16.67 0.00 -26.21
CA ALA A 71 -17.45 -0.59 -25.11
C ALA A 71 -16.55 -0.99 -23.93
N ASP A 72 -15.44 -1.68 -24.20
CA ASP A 72 -14.49 -2.13 -23.18
C ASP A 72 -13.82 -0.94 -22.47
N ARG A 73 -13.39 0.07 -23.24
CA ARG A 73 -12.83 1.31 -22.71
C ARG A 73 -13.81 2.07 -21.81
N ALA A 74 -15.11 2.02 -22.12
CA ALA A 74 -16.16 2.60 -21.30
C ALA A 74 -16.55 1.73 -20.08
N GLY A 75 -15.97 0.53 -19.95
CA GLY A 75 -16.26 -0.41 -18.87
C GLY A 75 -17.60 -1.14 -19.01
N TYR A 76 -18.07 -1.31 -20.25
CA TYR A 76 -19.28 -2.08 -20.55
C TYR A 76 -18.93 -3.48 -21.01
N ARG A 77 -19.72 -4.47 -20.56
CA ARG A 77 -19.61 -5.86 -21.05
C ARG A 77 -20.51 -6.04 -22.26
N ILE A 78 -19.94 -6.51 -23.37
CA ILE A 78 -20.69 -6.84 -24.58
C ILE A 78 -21.69 -7.96 -24.29
N VAL A 79 -22.94 -7.77 -24.69
CA VAL A 79 -24.03 -8.74 -24.53
C VAL A 79 -24.49 -9.35 -25.85
N ARG A 80 -24.31 -8.62 -26.96
CA ARG A 80 -24.70 -9.04 -28.31
C ARG A 80 -23.98 -8.17 -29.35
N ASP A 81 -23.76 -8.74 -30.53
CA ASP A 81 -23.32 -8.03 -31.73
C ASP A 81 -24.43 -7.13 -32.27
N GLY A 82 -24.09 -5.88 -32.60
CA GLY A 82 -24.96 -4.92 -33.29
C GLY A 82 -26.30 -4.59 -32.61
N PRO A 83 -27.01 -3.57 -33.13
CA PRO A 83 -28.45 -3.48 -32.92
C PRO A 83 -29.18 -4.72 -33.44
#